data_AF-A0AAU2JBK9-F1
#
_entry.id   AF-A0AAU2JBK9-F1
#
_cell.length_a   1.000
_cell.length_b   1.000
_cell.length_c   1.000
_cell.angle_alpha   90.00
_cell.angle_beta   90.00
_cell.angle_gamma   90.00
#
_symmetry.space_group_name_H-M   'P 1'
#
loop_
_entity.id
_entity.type
_entity.pdbx_description
1 polymer ?
#
loop_
_entity_poly.entity_id
_entity_poly.type
_entity_poly.pdbx_seq_one_letter_code
_entity_poly.pdbx_strand_id
1 'polypeptide(L)'
;MRGKEYLTALRAEDKLLVLQTLHWADEVRDPDKELPELPSGRAGQGKERDMAIQLVDALDAQWDPARYHDASQEKVQELVRAKAEGEQIAVAHEAPRPRTSST
;
A
#
# COMPACT_ATOMS: atom_id res chain seq x y z
N MET A 1 14.33 -14.34 8.36
CA MET A 1 14.64 -13.83 7.00
C MET A 1 15.99 -14.35 6.49
N ARG A 2 16.32 -15.64 6.70
CA ARG A 2 17.56 -16.27 6.20
C ARG A 2 17.17 -17.50 5.39
N GLY A 3 17.73 -17.63 4.18
CA GLY A 3 17.53 -18.79 3.30
C GLY A 3 16.47 -18.64 2.20
N LYS A 4 15.85 -17.47 2.02
CA LYS A 4 14.93 -17.22 0.90
C LYS A 4 15.68 -16.47 -0.20
N GLU A 5 15.63 -16.98 -1.43
CA GLU A 5 16.15 -16.29 -2.61
C GLU A 5 15.14 -15.24 -3.09
N TYR A 6 15.66 -14.11 -3.55
CA TYR A 6 14.86 -13.00 -4.06
C TYR A 6 15.33 -12.66 -5.47
N LEU A 7 14.39 -12.56 -6.41
CA LEU A 7 14.66 -11.99 -7.71
C LEU A 7 14.85 -10.48 -7.55
N THR A 8 15.93 -9.92 -8.06
CA THR A 8 16.24 -8.50 -7.90
C THR A 8 16.79 -7.90 -9.19
N ALA A 9 16.49 -6.62 -9.42
CA ALA A 9 17.17 -5.79 -10.40
C ALA A 9 18.13 -4.84 -9.66
N LEU A 10 19.38 -4.80 -10.12
CA LEU A 10 20.40 -3.91 -9.59
C LEU A 10 20.70 -2.83 -10.63
N ARG A 11 20.60 -1.55 -10.23
CA ARG A 11 20.95 -0.41 -11.09
C ARG A 11 21.89 0.54 -10.37
N ALA A 12 22.77 1.20 -11.12
CA ALA A 12 23.56 2.32 -10.62
C ALA A 12 22.73 3.60 -10.74
N GLU A 13 22.66 4.39 -9.66
CA GLU A 13 21.97 5.67 -9.60
C GLU A 13 22.88 6.67 -8.90
N ASP A 14 23.31 7.70 -9.63
CA ASP A 14 24.37 8.63 -9.24
C ASP A 14 25.65 7.93 -8.73
N LYS A 15 25.88 7.96 -7.42
CA LYS A 15 27.04 7.36 -6.75
C LYS A 15 26.66 6.12 -5.92
N LEU A 16 25.44 5.63 -6.08
CA LEU A 16 24.86 4.56 -5.27
C LEU A 16 24.40 3.40 -6.17
N LEU A 17 24.22 2.24 -5.54
CA LEU A 17 23.54 1.10 -6.15
C LEU A 17 22.16 0.99 -5.54
N VAL A 18 21.14 0.91 -6.40
CA VAL A 18 19.75 0.70 -6.01
C VAL A 18 19.36 -0.72 -6.35
N LEU A 19 18.88 -1.45 -5.34
CA LEU A 19 18.38 -2.82 -5.47
C LEU A 19 16.86 -2.80 -5.38
N GLN A 20 16.20 -3.29 -6.42
CA GLN A 20 14.75 -3.44 -6.48
C GLN A 20 14.40 -4.92 -6.43
N THR A 21 13.59 -5.32 -5.45
CA THR A 21 13.04 -6.68 -5.38
C THR A 21 11.91 -6.83 -6.39
N LEU A 22 11.95 -7.90 -7.17
CA LEU A 22 10.96 -8.22 -8.19
C LEU A 22 10.07 -9.39 -7.72
N HIS A 23 8.85 -9.41 -8.22
CA HIS A 23 7.96 -10.55 -8.10
C HIS A 23 8.37 -11.66 -9.07
N TRP A 24 8.24 -12.92 -8.64
CA TRP A 24 8.36 -14.07 -9.53
C TRP A 24 7.15 -14.17 -10.47
N ALA A 25 7.29 -14.88 -11.59
CA ALA A 25 6.25 -14.96 -12.61
C ALA A 25 4.91 -15.50 -12.08
N ASP A 26 4.95 -16.40 -11.10
CA ASP A 26 3.79 -16.97 -10.41
C ASP A 26 3.18 -16.06 -9.33
N GLU A 27 3.92 -15.04 -8.88
CA GLU A 27 3.41 -14.00 -7.96
C GLU A 27 2.69 -12.87 -8.71
N VAL A 28 2.90 -12.76 -10.03
CA VAL A 28 2.22 -11.78 -10.89
C VAL A 28 0.86 -12.31 -11.29
N ARG A 29 -0.20 -11.63 -10.84
CA ARG A 29 -1.57 -12.01 -11.21
C ARG A 29 -1.94 -11.49 -12.59
N ASP A 30 -2.64 -12.33 -13.33
CA ASP A 30 -3.13 -12.00 -14.66
C ASP A 30 -4.38 -11.11 -14.58
N PRO A 31 -4.33 -9.84 -15.01
CA PRO A 31 -5.47 -8.93 -14.92
C PRO A 31 -6.72 -9.44 -15.64
N ASP A 32 -6.56 -10.14 -16.78
CA ASP A 32 -7.68 -10.71 -17.55
C ASP A 32 -8.42 -11.80 -16.77
N LYS A 33 -7.75 -12.43 -15.79
CA LYS A 33 -8.34 -13.48 -14.94
C LYS A 33 -8.88 -12.95 -13.61
N GLU A 34 -8.28 -11.88 -13.08
CA GLU A 34 -8.63 -11.36 -11.75
C GLU A 34 -9.71 -10.28 -11.78
N LEU A 35 -9.85 -9.55 -12.89
CA LEU A 35 -10.78 -8.44 -13.01
C LEU A 35 -11.97 -8.81 -13.91
N PRO A 36 -13.22 -8.62 -13.45
CA PRO A 36 -14.41 -8.92 -14.24
C PRO A 36 -14.49 -8.12 -15.55
N GLU A 37 -13.95 -6.91 -15.54
CA GLU A 37 -13.90 -6.03 -16.70
C GLU A 37 -12.58 -5.25 -16.65
N LEU A 38 -11.83 -5.31 -17.76
CA LEU A 38 -10.68 -4.44 -17.97
C LEU A 38 -11.12 -3.18 -18.70
N PRO A 39 -10.53 -2.01 -18.36
CA PRO A 39 -10.75 -0.79 -19.12
C PRO A 39 -10.41 -1.01 -20.59
N SER A 40 -11.44 -1.10 -21.44
CA SER A 40 -11.31 -1.31 -22.87
C SER A 40 -11.78 -0.04 -23.59
N GLY A 41 -10.84 0.86 -23.84
CA GLY A 41 -11.14 2.14 -24.47
C GLY A 41 -9.94 3.08 -24.49
N ARG A 42 -9.97 4.06 -25.39
CA ARG A 42 -8.98 5.15 -25.40
C ARG A 42 -9.26 6.03 -24.18
N ALA A 43 -8.22 6.36 -23.40
CA ALA A 43 -8.34 7.28 -22.27
C ALA A 43 -9.17 8.52 -22.65
N GLY A 44 -9.99 9.04 -21.72
CA GLY A 44 -10.86 10.20 -21.94
C GLY A 44 -10.13 11.31 -22.71
N GLN A 45 -10.78 11.87 -23.74
CA GLN A 45 -10.18 12.84 -24.65
C GLN A 45 -10.77 14.24 -24.42
N GLY A 46 -9.96 15.27 -24.63
CA GLY A 46 -10.38 16.67 -24.52
C GLY A 46 -10.82 17.03 -23.09
N LYS A 47 -12.04 17.59 -22.97
CA LYS A 47 -12.53 18.23 -21.73
C LYS A 47 -12.52 17.32 -20.49
N GLU A 48 -12.78 16.03 -20.66
CA GLU A 48 -12.78 15.07 -19.54
C GLU A 48 -11.36 14.90 -18.96
N ARG A 49 -10.36 14.81 -19.83
CA ARG A 49 -8.95 14.74 -19.42
C ARG A 49 -8.51 16.03 -18.74
N ASP A 50 -8.91 17.18 -19.30
CA ASP A 50 -8.56 18.48 -18.74
C ASP A 50 -9.16 18.67 -17.34
N MET A 51 -10.43 18.24 -17.15
CA MET A 51 -11.08 18.25 -15.84
C MET A 51 -10.40 17.29 -14.84
N ALA A 52 -9.99 16.10 -15.29
CA ALA A 52 -9.26 15.16 -14.44
C ALA A 52 -7.90 15.72 -13.99
N ILE A 53 -7.16 16.38 -14.89
CA ILE A 53 -5.90 17.05 -14.57
C ILE A 53 -6.14 18.15 -13.53
N GLN A 54 -7.14 19.01 -13.73
CA GLN A 54 -7.47 20.07 -12.76
C GLN A 54 -7.79 19.52 -11.37
N LEU A 55 -8.46 18.38 -11.27
CA LEU A 55 -8.74 17.73 -9.99
C LEU A 55 -7.47 17.20 -9.32
N VAL A 56 -6.57 16.57 -10.09
CA VAL A 56 -5.27 16.11 -9.57
C VAL A 56 -4.46 17.30 -9.08
N ASP A 57 -4.36 18.38 -9.86
CA ASP A 57 -3.62 19.58 -9.50
C ASP A 57 -4.18 20.26 -8.25
N ALA A 58 -5.50 20.25 -8.06
CA ALA A 58 -6.15 20.80 -6.87
C ALA A 58 -5.91 19.97 -5.59
N LEU A 59 -5.59 18.68 -5.73
CA LEU A 59 -5.33 17.75 -4.63
C LEU A 59 -3.85 17.40 -4.45
N ASP A 60 -2.99 17.86 -5.37
CA ASP A 60 -1.56 17.59 -5.33
C ASP A 60 -0.90 18.25 -4.12
N ALA A 61 0.15 17.60 -3.62
CA ALA A 61 0.95 18.10 -2.52
C ALA A 61 2.38 17.56 -2.64
N GLN A 62 3.34 18.30 -2.09
CA GLN A 62 4.71 17.82 -1.97
C GLN A 62 4.72 16.50 -1.18
N TRP A 63 5.33 15.48 -1.78
CA TRP A 63 5.50 14.18 -1.14
C TRP A 63 6.48 14.30 0.02
N ASP A 64 5.97 14.14 1.23
CA ASP A 64 6.78 14.03 2.44
C ASP A 64 6.55 12.65 3.07
N PRO A 65 7.51 11.71 2.95
CA PRO A 65 7.37 10.37 3.50
C PRO A 65 7.28 10.38 5.03
N ALA A 66 7.76 11.43 5.71
CA ALA A 66 7.69 11.54 7.16
C ALA A 66 6.26 11.74 7.68
N ARG A 67 5.31 12.13 6.82
CA ARG A 67 3.89 12.26 7.17
C ARG A 67 3.16 10.91 7.31
N TYR A 68 3.79 9.82 6.90
CA TYR A 68 3.20 8.49 6.91
C TYR A 68 3.81 7.68 8.05
N HIS A 69 2.98 7.32 9.02
CA HIS A 69 3.39 6.55 10.19
C HIS A 69 2.73 5.19 10.22
N ASP A 70 3.42 4.21 10.81
CA ASP A 70 2.85 2.90 11.06
C ASP A 70 1.94 2.97 12.29
N ALA A 71 0.67 3.30 12.05
CA ALA A 71 -0.34 3.38 13.09
C ALA A 71 -0.52 2.07 13.87
N SER A 72 -0.12 0.92 13.31
CA SER A 72 -0.15 -0.36 14.01
C SER A 72 0.98 -0.44 15.03
N GLN A 73 2.21 -0.08 14.63
CA GLN A 73 3.35 0.05 15.53
C GLN A 73 3.05 1.03 16.66
N GLU A 74 2.48 2.19 16.36
CA GLU A 74 2.14 3.22 17.34
C GLU A 74 1.17 2.69 18.40
N LYS A 75 0.08 2.05 17.97
CA LYS A 75 -0.89 1.42 18.89
C LYS A 75 -0.24 0.34 19.75
N VAL A 76 0.63 -0.48 19.19
CA VAL A 76 1.36 -1.49 19.97
C VAL A 76 2.24 -0.83 21.02
N GLN A 77 2.95 0.25 20.67
CA GLN A 77 3.78 0.99 21.62
C GLN A 77 2.96 1.65 22.73
N GLU A 78 1.79 2.20 22.42
CA GLU A 78 0.85 2.74 23.40
C GLU A 78 0.40 1.68 24.41
N LEU A 79 0.00 0.49 23.92
CA LEU A 79 -0.36 -0.64 24.76
C LEU A 79 0.81 -1.12 25.64
N VAL A 80 2.03 -1.13 25.10
CA VAL A 80 3.23 -1.47 25.88
C VAL A 80 3.46 -0.47 27.02
N ARG A 81 3.30 0.83 26.77
CA ARG A 81 3.43 1.88 27.80
C ARG A 81 2.36 1.77 28.87
N ALA A 82 1.08 1.67 28.48
CA ALA A 82 -0.03 1.50 29.41
C ALA A 82 0.17 0.28 30.33
N LYS A 83 0.67 -0.84 29.78
CA LYS A 83 0.99 -2.04 30.56
C LYS A 83 2.15 -1.82 31.53
N ALA A 84 3.19 -1.11 31.10
CA ALA A 84 4.34 -0.78 31.94
C ALA A 84 3.97 0.15 33.09
N GLU A 85 3.00 1.05 32.87
CA GLU A 85 2.47 1.99 33.86
C GLU A 85 1.42 1.34 34.80
N GLY A 86 1.09 0.07 34.59
CA GLY A 86 0.21 -0.71 35.45
C GLY A 86 -1.28 -0.56 35.15
N GLU A 87 -1.64 0.02 34.00
CA GLU A 87 -3.03 0.14 33.58
C GLU A 87 -3.62 -1.23 33.18
N GLN A 88 -4.86 -1.50 33.59
CA GLN A 88 -5.59 -2.67 33.12
C GLN A 88 -6.08 -2.43 31.70
N ILE A 89 -5.30 -2.87 30.72
CA ILE A 89 -5.68 -2.81 29.31
C ILE A 89 -6.78 -3.83 29.05
N ALA A 90 -8.00 -3.35 28.81
CA ALA A 90 -9.07 -4.17 28.27
C ALA A 90 -8.69 -4.56 26.84
N VAL A 91 -8.36 -5.84 26.62
CA VAL A 91 -8.22 -6.38 25.26
C VAL A 91 -9.60 -6.29 24.63
N ALA A 92 -9.80 -5.32 23.73
CA ALA A 92 -11.04 -5.20 22.98
C ALA A 92 -11.29 -6.53 22.27
N HIS A 93 -12.40 -7.17 22.61
CA HIS A 93 -12.88 -8.38 21.94
C HIS A 93 -12.96 -8.12 20.43
N GLU A 94 -12.37 -9.02 19.64
CA GLU A 94 -12.35 -8.95 18.17
C GLU A 94 -13.76 -8.67 17.65
N ALA A 95 -13.97 -7.51 17.03
CA ALA A 95 -15.22 -7.23 16.34
C ALA A 95 -15.36 -8.28 15.22
N PRO A 96 -16.51 -8.97 15.11
CA PRO A 96 -16.67 -10.02 14.11
C PRO A 96 -16.43 -9.43 12.72
N ARG A 97 -15.55 -10.09 11.94
CA ARG A 97 -15.23 -9.67 10.57
C ARG A 97 -16.52 -9.48 9.77
N PRO A 98 -16.68 -8.38 9.04
CA PRO A 98 -17.83 -8.23 8.16
C PRO A 98 -17.84 -9.38 7.15
N ARG A 99 -18.95 -10.11 7.11
CA ARG A 99 -19.20 -11.10 6.05
C ARG A 99 -19.27 -10.34 4.74
N THR A 100 -18.27 -10.53 3.87
CA THR A 100 -18.38 -10.12 2.47
C THR A 100 -19.51 -10.93 1.85
N SER A 101 -20.66 -10.30 1.63
CA SER A 101 -21.72 -10.83 0.79
C SER A 101 -21.21 -10.84 -0.64
N SER A 102 -20.87 -12.03 -1.14
CA SER A 102 -20.76 -12.27 -2.58
C SER A 102 -22.16 -12.13 -3.18
N THR A 103 -22.33 -11.26 -4.17
CA THR A 103 -23.43 -11.29 -5.13
C THR A 103 -22.80 -11.23 -6.50
#